data_AF-G4CIX7-F1
#
_entry.id   AF-G4CIX7-F1
#
_cell.length_a   1.000
_cell.length_b   1.000
_cell.length_c   1.000
_cell.angle_alpha   90.00
_cell.angle_beta   90.00
_cell.angle_gamma   90.00
#
_symmetry.space_group_name_H-M   'P 1'
#
loop_
_entity.id
_entity.type
_entity.pdbx_description
1 polymer ?
#
loop_
_entity_poly.entity_id
_entity_poly.type
_entity_poly.pdbx_seq_one_letter_code
_entity_poly.pdbx_strand_id
1 'polypeptide(L)' 'MLTCKQAASLISQSQDRPLSRSEKWRLRLHLCFCPHCRRYEKQLDTIRSSMQQMRDEQK' A
#
# COMPACT_ATOMS: atom_id res chain seq x y z
N MET A 1 -12.52 -14.31 1.32
CA MET A 1 -11.92 -13.42 2.36
C MET A 1 -10.51 -13.09 1.94
N LEU A 2 -10.15 -11.81 1.93
CA LEU A 2 -8.77 -11.38 1.66
C LEU A 2 -7.96 -11.60 2.95
N THR A 3 -6.84 -12.33 2.89
CA THR A 3 -6.00 -12.54 4.06
C THR A 3 -5.03 -11.37 4.25
N CYS A 4 -4.51 -11.16 5.47
CA CYS A 4 -3.52 -10.11 5.73
C CYS A 4 -2.28 -10.24 4.82
N LYS A 5 -1.88 -11.47 4.47
CA LYS A 5 -0.78 -11.74 3.52
C LYS A 5 -1.12 -11.27 2.10
N GLN A 6 -2.34 -11.52 1.63
CA GLN A 6 -2.81 -11.02 0.33
C GLN A 6 -2.95 -9.50 0.33
N ALA A 7 -3.44 -8.91 1.43
CA ALA A 7 -3.51 -7.46 1.60
C ALA A 7 -2.12 -6.82 1.51
N ALA A 8 -1.15 -7.34 2.27
CA ALA A 8 0.23 -6.87 2.23
C ALA A 8 0.86 -7.01 0.84
N SER A 9 0.60 -8.13 0.14
CA SER A 9 1.04 -8.31 -1.24
C SER A 9 0.41 -7.30 -2.20
N LEU A 10 -0.88 -6.99 -2.07
CA LEU A 10 -1.54 -5.96 -2.88
C LEU A 10 -1.01 -4.55 -2.57
N ILE A 11 -0.74 -4.24 -1.30
CA ILE A 11 -0.14 -2.96 -0.90
C ILE A 11 1.25 -2.84 -1.53
N SER A 12 2.09 -3.87 -1.45
CA SER A 12 3.41 -3.87 -2.13
C SER A 12 3.25 -3.70 -3.64
N GLN A 13 2.35 -4.46 -4.26
CA GLN A 13 2.09 -4.35 -5.70
C GLN A 13 1.59 -2.97 -6.10
N SER A 14 0.87 -2.24 -5.23
CA SER A 14 0.45 -0.87 -5.51
C SER A 14 1.61 0.12 -5.66
N GLN A 15 2.78 -0.20 -5.10
CA GLN A 15 3.99 0.61 -5.21
C GLN A 15 4.70 0.41 -6.55
N ASP A 16 4.66 -0.81 -7.10
CA ASP A 16 5.26 -1.19 -8.38
C ASP A 16 4.31 -0.96 -9.57
N ARG A 17 3.03 -1.29 -9.42
CA ARG A 17 2.00 -1.20 -10.45
C ARG A 17 0.72 -0.55 -9.93
N PRO A 18 -0.02 0.19 -10.77
CA PRO A 18 -1.36 0.61 -10.41
C PRO A 18 -2.26 -0.62 -10.20
N LEU A 19 -2.88 -0.73 -9.02
CA LEU A 19 -3.87 -1.77 -8.74
C LEU A 19 -5.13 -1.57 -9.58
N SER A 20 -5.76 -2.67 -9.99
CA SER A 20 -7.07 -2.65 -10.64
C SER A 20 -8.13 -2.08 -9.68
N ARG A 21 -9.17 -1.46 -10.23
CA ARG A 21 -10.27 -0.89 -9.43
C ARG A 21 -10.86 -1.93 -8.46
N SER A 22 -11.04 -3.17 -8.90
CA SER A 22 -11.55 -4.29 -8.09
C SER A 22 -10.62 -4.66 -6.93
N GLU A 23 -9.30 -4.72 -7.17
CA GLU A 23 -8.29 -5.00 -6.14
C GLU A 23 -8.28 -3.89 -5.08
N LYS A 24 -8.37 -2.63 -5.51
CA LYS A 24 -8.40 -1.45 -4.64
C LYS A 24 -9.64 -1.44 -3.73
N TRP A 25 -10.81 -1.83 -4.24
CA TRP A 25 -12.03 -1.96 -3.45
C TRP A 25 -11.93 -3.07 -2.40
N ARG A 26 -11.42 -4.25 -2.78
CA ARG A 26 -11.23 -5.38 -1.85
C ARG A 26 -10.22 -5.04 -0.75
N LEU A 27 -9.14 -4.34 -1.12
CA LEU A 27 -8.14 -3.88 -0.17
C LEU A 27 -8.74 -2.86 0.81
N ARG A 28 -9.48 -1.85 0.33
CA ARG A 28 -10.17 -0.87 1.22
C ARG A 28 -11.10 -1.55 2.22
N LEU A 29 -11.92 -2.48 1.76
CA LEU A 29 -12.81 -3.24 2.65
C LEU A 29 -12.00 -3.95 3.73
N HIS A 30 -10.90 -4.63 3.37
CA HIS A 30 -10.03 -5.29 4.35
C HIS A 30 -9.39 -4.30 5.33
N LEU A 31 -8.89 -3.17 4.85
CA LEU A 31 -8.27 -2.12 5.67
C LEU A 31 -9.25 -1.45 6.64
N CYS A 32 -10.55 -1.45 6.35
CA CYS A 32 -11.58 -1.01 7.29
C CYS A 32 -11.71 -1.94 8.50
N PHE A 33 -11.50 -3.25 8.32
CA PHE A 33 -11.59 -4.24 9.41
C PHE A 33 -10.25 -4.56 10.06
N CYS A 34 -9.14 -4.43 9.35
CA CYS A 34 -7.80 -4.77 9.84
C CYS A 34 -6.93 -3.51 10.03
N PRO A 35 -6.76 -3.02 11.28
CA PRO A 35 -5.92 -1.86 11.55
C PRO A 35 -4.42 -2.14 11.33
N HIS A 36 -3.98 -3.41 11.41
CA HIS A 36 -2.59 -3.78 11.19
C HIS A 36 -2.16 -3.56 9.73
N CYS A 37 -2.97 -4.05 8.77
CA CYS A 37 -2.73 -3.79 7.35
C CYS A 37 -2.79 -2.30 7.01
N ARG A 38 -3.64 -1.52 7.70
CA ARG A 38 -3.72 -0.06 7.55
C ARG A 38 -2.45 0.64 8.01
N ARG A 39 -1.83 0.17 9.10
CA ARG A 39 -0.55 0.71 9.57
C ARG A 39 0.59 0.36 8.61
N TYR A 40 0.58 -0.85 8.07
CA TYR A 40 1.55 -1.30 7.07
C TYR A 40 1.49 -0.48 5.78
N GLU A 41 0.28 -0.21 5.26
CA GLU A 41 0.08 0.69 4.11
C GLU A 41 0.70 2.07 4.35
N LYS A 42 0.39 2.69 5.49
CA LYS A 42 0.97 3.99 5.84
C LYS A 42 2.49 3.96 5.96
N GLN A 43 3.06 2.90 6.54
CA GLN A 43 4.51 2.77 6.68
C GLN A 43 5.20 2.69 5.32
N LEU A 44 4.63 1.94 4.37
CA LEU A 44 5.15 1.87 3.01
C LEU A 44 5.00 3.19 2.25
N ASP A 45 3.89 3.91 2.47
CA ASP A 45 3.66 5.23 1.87
C ASP A 45 4.70 6.25 2.37
N THR A 46 5.00 6.26 3.67
CA THR A 46 6.08 7.08 4.25
C THR A 46 7.43 6.77 3.62
N ILE A 47 7.80 5.47 3.53
CA ILE A 47 9.07 5.07 2.90
C ILE A 47 9.13 5.55 1.45
N ARG A 48 8.04 5.40 0.69
CA ARG A 48 7.97 5.83 -0.71
C ARG A 48 8.09 7.35 -0.84
N SER A 49 7.38 8.09 0.00
CA SER A 49 7.42 9.56 0.02
C SER A 49 8.82 10.06 0.33
N SER A 50 9.50 9.50 1.33
CA SER A 50 10.89 9.83 1.64
C SER A 50 11.84 9.47 0.49
N MET A 51 11.70 8.29 -0.13
CA MET A 51 12.51 7.92 -1.29
C MET A 51 12.27 8.82 -2.51
N GLN A 52 11.05 9.32 -2.67
CA GLN A 52 10.71 10.23 -3.75
C GLN A 52 11.28 11.63 -3.48
N GLN A 53 11.18 12.13 -2.25
CA GLN A 53 11.81 13.38 -1.82
C GLN A 53 13.34 13.34 -2.01
N MET A 54 14.00 12.25 -1.64
CA MET A 54 15.44 12.07 -1.86
C MET A 54 15.82 12.06 -3.35
N ARG A 55 14.95 11.53 -4.22
CA ARG A 55 15.16 11.56 -5.67
C ARG A 55 14.97 12.97 -6.24
N ASP A 56 14.00 13.72 -5.72
CA ASP A 56 13.76 15.10 -6.14
C ASP A 56 14.85 16.06 -5.64
N GLU A 57 15.43 15.83 -4.45
CA GLU A 57 16.55 16.63 -3.90
C GLU A 57 17.90 16.40 -4.62
N GLN A 58 18.05 15.31 -5.38
CA GLN A 58 19.25 15.07 -6.21
C GLN A 58 19.20 15.71 -7.59
N LYS A 59 18.12 16.41 -7.94
CA LYS A 59 17.94 17.05 -9.26
C LYS A 59 18.20 18.55 -9.20
#